data_AF-A0A964ITU9-F1
#
_entry.id   AF-A0A964ITU9-F1
#
_cell.length_a   1.000
_cell.length_b   1.000
_cell.length_c   1.000
_cell.angle_alpha   90.00
_cell.angle_beta   90.00
_cell.angle_gamma   90.00
#
_symmetry.space_group_name_H-M   'P 1'
#
loop_
_entity.id
_entity.type
_entity.pdbx_description
1 polymer ?
#
loop_
_entity_poly.entity_id
_entity_poly.type
_entity_poly.pdbx_seq_one_letter_code
_entity_poly.pdbx_strand_id
1 'polypeptide(L)'
;MARFEAITAAVLGAPDSSGRHAPTASTAERLQALRAWHWRRVIGKTLNALRLVKAAFTFKGGLDYAAWKIERHSGVKIALTEDERRRPLLTGMRLFFKTLKGGGIR
;
A
#
# COMPACT_ATOMS: atom_id res chain seq x y z
N MET A 1 -33.24 -3.13 -16.97
CA MET A 1 -32.66 -1.90 -16.40
C MET A 1 -33.24 -1.53 -15.03
N ALA A 2 -34.53 -1.75 -14.78
CA ALA A 2 -35.22 -1.43 -13.51
C ALA A 2 -34.53 -1.90 -12.20
N ARG A 3 -33.85 -3.06 -12.19
CA ARG A 3 -33.13 -3.55 -10.99
C ARG A 3 -32.00 -2.62 -10.54
N PHE A 4 -31.26 -2.05 -11.48
CA PHE A 4 -30.12 -1.18 -11.15
C PHE A 4 -30.59 0.17 -10.63
N GLU A 5 -31.69 0.70 -11.16
CA GLU A 5 -32.32 1.93 -10.65
C GLU A 5 -32.82 1.75 -9.22
N ALA A 6 -33.50 0.64 -8.92
CA ALA A 6 -33.98 0.35 -7.57
C ALA A 6 -32.84 0.25 -6.53
N ILE A 7 -31.75 -0.44 -6.89
CA ILE A 7 -30.57 -0.55 -6.01
C ILE A 7 -29.89 0.82 -5.84
N THR A 8 -29.74 1.57 -6.93
CA THR A 8 -29.07 2.88 -6.90
C THR A 8 -29.86 3.88 -6.06
N ALA A 9 -31.20 3.91 -6.20
CA ALA A 9 -32.06 4.75 -5.37
C ALA A 9 -32.03 4.33 -3.89
N ALA A 10 -31.94 3.03 -3.59
CA ALA A 10 -31.83 2.55 -2.20
C ALA A 10 -30.49 2.94 -1.55
N VAL A 11 -29.40 2.99 -2.32
CA VAL A 11 -28.05 3.29 -1.81
C VAL A 11 -27.74 4.79 -1.79
N LEU A 12 -28.16 5.52 -2.82
CA LEU A 12 -27.80 6.94 -3.03
C LEU A 12 -28.95 7.92 -2.77
N GLY A 13 -30.17 7.42 -2.52
CA GLY A 13 -31.38 8.24 -2.40
C GLY A 13 -32.01 8.55 -3.75
N ALA A 14 -33.15 9.25 -3.72
CA ALA A 14 -33.89 9.62 -4.93
C ALA A 14 -33.06 10.56 -5.84
N PRO A 15 -33.12 10.39 -7.18
CA PRO A 15 -32.44 11.28 -8.11
C PRO A 15 -33.10 12.68 -8.15
N ASP A 16 -32.33 13.68 -8.57
CA ASP A 16 -32.84 15.02 -8.88
C ASP A 16 -33.73 15.02 -10.13
N SER A 17 -34.34 16.16 -10.47
CA SER A 17 -35.21 16.32 -11.65
C SER A 17 -34.53 16.04 -12.99
N SER A 18 -33.19 15.90 -13.00
CA SER A 18 -32.39 15.56 -14.18
C SER A 18 -31.83 14.14 -14.14
N GLY A 19 -32.27 13.31 -13.18
CA GLY A 19 -31.84 11.92 -13.06
C GLY A 19 -30.48 11.71 -12.38
N ARG A 20 -29.91 12.73 -11.73
CA ARG A 20 -28.60 12.63 -11.05
C ARG A 20 -28.77 12.43 -9.55
N HIS A 21 -27.90 11.64 -8.94
CA HIS A 21 -27.85 11.47 -7.49
C HIS A 21 -26.88 12.47 -6.87
N ALA A 22 -27.37 13.29 -5.94
CA ALA A 22 -26.54 14.20 -5.17
C ALA A 22 -25.88 13.44 -3.99
N PRO A 23 -24.64 13.77 -3.60
CA PRO A 23 -24.04 13.23 -2.40
C PRO A 23 -24.89 13.64 -1.18
N THR A 24 -25.49 12.67 -0.50
CA THR A 24 -26.29 12.90 0.72
C THR A 24 -25.44 13.06 1.97
N ALA A 25 -24.18 12.62 1.92
CA ALA A 25 -23.25 12.72 3.03
C ALA A 25 -22.84 14.17 3.30
N SER A 26 -22.95 14.57 4.56
CA SER A 26 -22.44 15.85 5.06
C SER A 26 -20.93 15.97 4.84
N THR A 27 -20.42 17.21 4.86
CA THR A 27 -18.98 17.49 4.78
C THR A 27 -18.20 16.74 5.88
N ALA A 28 -18.79 16.63 7.08
CA ALA A 28 -18.18 15.93 8.20
C ALA A 28 -18.06 14.41 7.94
N GLU A 29 -19.11 13.77 7.43
CA GLU A 29 -19.09 12.34 7.07
C GLU A 29 -18.09 12.04 5.97
N ARG A 30 -18.01 12.93 4.96
CA ARG A 30 -17.02 12.80 3.89
C ARG A 30 -15.59 12.86 4.42
N LEU A 31 -15.28 13.79 5.32
CA LEU A 31 -13.94 13.90 5.92
C LEU A 31 -13.60 12.68 6.78
N GLN A 32 -14.55 12.15 7.53
CA GLN A 32 -14.37 10.91 8.30
C GLN A 32 -14.09 9.72 7.37
N ALA A 33 -14.84 9.56 6.29
CA ALA A 33 -14.62 8.51 5.30
C ALA A 33 -13.23 8.62 4.66
N LEU A 34 -12.80 9.82 4.28
CA LEU A 34 -11.46 10.05 3.71
C LEU A 34 -10.35 9.68 4.70
N ARG A 35 -10.49 10.05 5.98
CA ARG A 35 -9.54 9.68 7.04
C ARG A 35 -9.50 8.17 7.24
N ALA A 36 -10.67 7.51 7.30
CA ALA A 36 -10.74 6.07 7.44
C ALA A 36 -10.08 5.35 6.25
N TRP A 37 -10.30 5.83 5.01
CA TRP A 37 -9.64 5.31 3.81
C TRP A 37 -8.13 5.55 3.80
N HIS A 38 -7.69 6.71 4.28
CA HIS A 38 -6.27 7.00 4.45
C HIS A 38 -5.62 5.98 5.39
N TRP A 39 -6.19 5.77 6.57
CA TRP A 39 -5.68 4.79 7.53
C TRP A 39 -5.71 3.36 7.00
N ARG A 40 -6.79 2.94 6.33
CA ARG A 40 -6.86 1.63 5.67
C ARG A 40 -5.73 1.44 4.65
N ARG A 41 -5.41 2.47 3.85
CA ARG A 41 -4.25 2.41 2.93
C ARG A 41 -2.93 2.28 3.65
N VAL A 42 -2.72 3.07 4.72
CA VAL A 42 -1.47 3.02 5.51
C VAL A 42 -1.32 1.65 6.15
N ILE A 43 -2.33 1.16 6.84
CA ILE A 43 -2.33 -0.16 7.50
C ILE A 43 -2.09 -1.27 6.48
N GLY A 44 -2.77 -1.27 5.34
CA GLY A 44 -2.60 -2.28 4.29
C GLY A 44 -1.17 -2.32 3.74
N LYS A 45 -0.57 -1.15 3.47
CA LYS A 45 0.83 -1.06 3.02
C LYS A 45 1.79 -1.56 4.09
N THR A 46 1.58 -1.17 5.35
CA THR A 46 2.43 -1.57 6.48
C THR A 46 2.35 -3.08 6.71
N LEU A 47 1.16 -3.67 6.73
CA LEU A 47 0.99 -5.13 6.89
C LEU A 47 1.65 -5.90 5.74
N ASN A 48 1.54 -5.40 4.50
CA ASN A 48 2.23 -6.02 3.38
C ASN A 48 3.76 -5.95 3.52
N ALA A 49 4.30 -4.80 3.95
CA ALA A 49 5.73 -4.66 4.22
C ALA A 49 6.18 -5.60 5.36
N LEU A 50 5.43 -5.66 6.47
CA LEU A 50 5.70 -6.58 7.58
C LEU A 50 5.64 -8.04 7.16
N ARG A 51 4.73 -8.40 6.25
CA ARG A 51 4.66 -9.75 5.67
C ARG A 51 5.94 -10.09 4.89
N LEU A 52 6.45 -9.16 4.08
CA LEU A 52 7.70 -9.36 3.34
C LEU A 52 8.90 -9.46 4.29
N VAL A 53 8.94 -8.59 5.30
CA VAL A 53 9.94 -8.64 6.36
C VAL A 53 9.90 -10.01 7.04
N LYS A 54 8.74 -10.43 7.55
CA LYS A 54 8.57 -11.75 8.18
C LYS A 54 9.06 -12.87 7.26
N ALA A 55 8.69 -12.86 5.98
CA ALA A 55 9.16 -13.85 5.02
C ALA A 55 10.70 -13.84 4.86
N ALA A 56 11.30 -12.65 4.79
CA ALA A 56 12.76 -12.51 4.71
C ALA A 56 13.49 -13.06 5.97
N PHE A 57 12.83 -13.04 7.13
CA PHE A 57 13.33 -13.62 8.38
C PHE A 57 13.07 -15.12 8.53
N THR A 58 11.95 -15.62 8.00
CA THR A 58 11.59 -17.05 8.10
C THR A 58 12.42 -17.92 7.15
N PHE A 59 12.81 -17.41 5.98
CA PHE A 59 13.61 -18.16 5.01
C PHE A 59 15.10 -17.83 5.14
N LYS A 60 15.96 -18.85 5.31
CA LYS A 60 17.42 -18.68 5.20
C LYS A 60 17.75 -18.12 3.79
N GLY A 61 18.33 -16.92 3.73
CA GLY A 61 18.66 -16.24 2.46
C GLY A 61 17.56 -15.30 1.91
N GLY A 62 16.49 -15.04 2.65
CA GLY A 62 15.44 -14.11 2.21
C GLY A 62 15.93 -12.68 1.95
N LEU A 63 16.97 -12.26 2.67
CA LEU A 63 17.62 -10.95 2.46
C LEU A 63 18.39 -10.89 1.13
N ASP A 64 19.08 -11.98 0.76
CA ASP A 64 19.77 -12.10 -0.52
C ASP A 64 18.78 -12.05 -1.68
N TYR A 65 17.62 -12.71 -1.54
CA TYR A 65 16.57 -12.67 -2.54
C TYR A 65 15.98 -11.26 -2.70
N ALA A 66 15.79 -10.53 -1.59
CA ALA A 66 15.33 -9.15 -1.64
C ALA A 66 16.37 -8.24 -2.32
N ALA A 67 17.65 -8.37 -1.97
CA ALA A 67 18.74 -7.64 -2.62
C ALA A 67 18.80 -7.92 -4.12
N TRP A 68 18.77 -9.18 -4.52
CA TRP A 68 18.72 -9.60 -5.94
C TRP A 68 17.50 -9.05 -6.69
N LYS A 69 16.33 -9.00 -6.03
CA LYS A 69 15.11 -8.46 -6.65
C LYS A 69 15.19 -6.95 -6.84
N ILE A 70 15.80 -6.25 -5.89
CA ILE A 70 16.06 -4.80 -6.01
C ILE A 70 17.10 -4.55 -7.11
N GLU A 71 18.20 -5.32 -7.14
CA GLU A 71 19.20 -5.26 -8.21
C GLU A 71 18.57 -5.41 -9.59
N ARG A 72 17.68 -6.38 -9.77
CA ARG A 72 17.03 -6.63 -11.07
C ARG A 72 16.18 -5.44 -11.55
N HIS A 73 15.45 -4.78 -10.67
CA HIS A 73 14.51 -3.72 -11.08
C HIS A 73 15.05 -2.30 -10.97
N SER A 74 16.09 -2.08 -10.16
CA SER A 74 16.69 -0.76 -9.97
C SER A 74 18.10 -0.64 -10.56
N GLY A 75 18.74 -1.74 -10.94
CA GLY A 75 20.13 -1.77 -11.41
C GLY A 75 21.17 -1.49 -10.31
N VAL A 76 20.73 -1.23 -9.07
CA VAL A 76 21.61 -0.90 -7.95
C VAL A 76 22.12 -2.17 -7.30
N LYS A 77 23.41 -2.49 -7.50
CA LYS A 77 24.09 -3.59 -6.79
C LYS A 77 24.09 -3.35 -5.28
N ILE A 78 23.56 -4.32 -4.53
CA ILE A 78 23.54 -4.34 -3.08
C ILE A 78 24.41 -5.52 -2.65
N ALA A 79 25.69 -5.22 -2.40
CA ALA A 79 26.55 -6.17 -1.71
C ALA A 79 26.17 -6.18 -0.22
N LEU A 80 25.56 -7.29 0.24
CA LEU A 80 25.24 -7.51 1.65
C LEU A 80 26.47 -8.07 2.37
N THR A 81 26.95 -7.34 3.37
CA THR A 81 28.05 -7.78 4.25
C THR A 81 27.55 -8.82 5.27
N GLU A 82 28.39 -9.72 5.79
CA GLU A 82 27.95 -10.74 6.77
C GLU A 82 27.32 -10.14 8.04
N ASP A 83 27.80 -8.99 8.50
CA ASP A 83 27.17 -8.25 9.60
C ASP A 83 25.78 -7.69 9.24
N GLU A 84 25.56 -7.35 7.97
CA GLU A 84 24.26 -6.90 7.45
C GLU A 84 23.27 -8.08 7.30
N ARG A 85 23.77 -9.30 7.07
CA ARG A 85 22.98 -10.54 7.14
C ARG A 85 22.56 -10.87 8.57
N ARG A 86 23.38 -10.52 9.57
CA ARG A 86 23.03 -10.68 11.00
C ARG A 86 21.97 -9.70 11.49
N ARG A 87 21.74 -8.56 10.79
CA ARG A 87 20.75 -7.54 11.17
C ARG A 87 19.78 -7.18 10.03
N PRO A 88 18.91 -8.10 9.59
CA PRO A 88 18.14 -7.93 8.36
C PRO A 88 17.10 -6.78 8.40
N LEU A 89 16.58 -6.41 9.59
CA LEU A 89 15.61 -5.31 9.75
C LEU A 89 16.26 -3.95 9.45
N LEU A 90 17.42 -3.70 10.06
CA LEU A 90 18.17 -2.44 9.92
C LEU A 90 18.65 -2.27 8.47
N THR A 91 19.20 -3.33 7.89
CA THR A 91 19.65 -3.34 6.49
C THR A 91 18.48 -3.11 5.54
N GLY A 92 17.35 -3.81 5.74
CA GLY A 92 16.15 -3.65 4.93
C GLY A 92 15.54 -2.25 5.00
N MET A 93 15.46 -1.66 6.20
CA MET A 93 15.01 -0.26 6.37
C MET A 93 15.96 0.71 5.67
N ARG A 94 17.27 0.57 5.88
CA ARG A 94 18.28 1.45 5.27
C ARG A 94 18.23 1.37 3.74
N LEU A 95 18.08 0.17 3.18
CA LEU A 95 17.90 -0.03 1.75
C LEU A 95 16.62 0.62 1.25
N PHE A 96 15.50 0.41 1.92
CA PHE A 96 14.20 0.98 1.56
C PHE A 96 14.25 2.51 1.46
N PHE A 97 14.84 3.18 2.45
CA PHE A 97 15.05 4.63 2.41
C PHE A 97 16.02 5.06 1.31
N LYS A 98 17.06 4.27 1.02
CA LYS A 98 18.01 4.52 -0.08
C LYS A 98 17.33 4.38 -1.45
N THR A 99 16.48 3.37 -1.65
CA THR A 99 15.73 3.16 -2.90
C THR A 99 14.63 4.20 -3.10
N LEU A 100 13.99 4.66 -2.01
CA LEU A 100 13.01 5.75 -2.06
C LEU A 100 13.66 7.08 -2.47
N LYS A 101 14.83 7.42 -1.91
CA LYS A 101 15.59 8.62 -2.30
C LYS A 101 16.17 8.53 -3.73
N GLY A 102 16.42 7.33 -4.22
CA GLY A 102 16.95 7.09 -5.57
C GLY A 102 15.92 7.11 -6.71
N GLY A 103 14.63 7.34 -6.43
CA GLY A 103 13.59 7.42 -7.46
C GLY A 103 13.22 6.09 -8.12
N GLY A 104 13.64 4.94 -7.57
CA GLY A 104 13.41 3.61 -8.13
C GLY A 104 12.00 3.03 -7.89
N ILE A 105 11.13 3.76 -7.19
CA ILE A 105 9.75 3.36 -6.95
C ILE A 105 8.85 4.52 -7.41
N ARG A 106 8.31 4.41 -8.61
CA ARG A 106 7.14 5.17 -9.08
C ARG A 106 5.90 4.30 -8.93
#